data_AF-A0A7S2VSS7-F1
#
_entry.id   AF-A0A7S2VSS7-F1
#
_cell.length_a   1.000
_cell.length_b   1.000
_cell.length_c   1.000
_cell.angle_alpha   90.00
_cell.angle_beta   90.00
_cell.angle_gamma   90.00
#
_symmetry.space_group_name_H-M   'P 1'
#
loop_
_entity.id
_entity.type
_entity.pdbx_description
1 polymer ?
#
loop_
_entity_poly.entity_id
_entity_poly.type
_entity_poly.pdbx_seq_one_letter_code
_entity_poly.pdbx_strand_id
1 'polypeptide(L)'
;MSLDSARKLVEVGQMQVAEQHLADTDVFGRYLAELWVHQAGDYGASEEDTYAPLPSLAPRGCNWGEAMMAQLRRVALQMFRTKKNFALLGCMMATGVFAVVLGLPVNGFLPNTFLQPAFAVFFMMLTHGVMAQRTFGGHERVIAWREAGAGANMIMYFAGRDLASLVDILVGAAFFTMIYWPAGTLLCSFHAIFWVSFAFLYASGGLAFLWSILCSPSNAQLLFVVNAFLCFLLSGFQPAFIQVLQGTGFLMSVSPIRWAMGFLVGDHLYRTGAGSTGGTGVQFNNPYVNFFNNASLSNWGAPVAWMNQNEWSCRHPRMATTPVGHRWVGDPATDRPPISISCSNVQLYLIGIYFRLLSVVALVATSKIRANGGGAVISGPGRSTSARRMQNVLFFAFLLALSYFMWALLLHSF
;
A
#
# COMPACT_ATOMS: atom_id res chain seq x y z
N MET A 1 -28.14 -7.66 -11.74
CA MET A 1 -29.59 -7.65 -11.46
C MET A 1 -30.13 -8.98 -11.95
N SER A 2 -30.87 -9.73 -11.13
CA SER A 2 -31.51 -10.96 -11.63
C SER A 2 -32.70 -10.61 -12.52
N LEU A 3 -33.07 -11.54 -13.40
CA LEU A 3 -34.23 -11.39 -14.28
C LEU A 3 -35.53 -11.18 -13.46
N ASP A 4 -35.67 -11.87 -12.33
CA ASP A 4 -36.81 -11.68 -11.40
C ASP A 4 -36.83 -10.28 -10.78
N SER A 5 -35.66 -9.73 -10.42
CA SER A 5 -35.59 -8.34 -9.93
C SER A 5 -35.94 -7.35 -11.03
N ALA A 6 -35.51 -7.59 -12.27
CA ALA A 6 -35.86 -6.76 -13.41
C ALA A 6 -37.38 -6.78 -13.67
N ARG A 7 -38.00 -7.97 -13.66
CA ARG A 7 -39.47 -8.11 -13.79
C ARG A 7 -40.22 -7.34 -12.71
N LYS A 8 -39.81 -7.46 -11.45
CA LYS A 8 -40.41 -6.68 -10.35
C LYS A 8 -40.25 -5.16 -10.53
N LEU A 9 -39.11 -4.69 -11.04
CA LEU A 9 -38.91 -3.26 -11.30
C LEU A 9 -39.80 -2.76 -12.45
N VAL A 10 -40.06 -3.61 -13.45
CA VAL A 10 -40.99 -3.31 -14.54
C VAL A 10 -42.43 -3.30 -14.04
N GLU A 11 -42.83 -4.26 -13.19
CA GLU A 11 -44.15 -4.30 -12.54
C GLU A 11 -44.43 -3.04 -11.70
N VAL A 12 -43.42 -2.51 -11.00
CA VAL A 12 -43.52 -1.29 -10.19
C VAL A 12 -43.39 -0.01 -11.05
N GLY A 13 -43.20 -0.14 -12.37
CA GLY A 13 -43.04 0.98 -13.29
C GLY A 13 -41.74 1.77 -13.12
N GLN A 14 -40.74 1.21 -12.43
CA GLN A 14 -39.43 1.83 -12.23
C GLN A 14 -38.46 1.56 -13.39
N MET A 15 -38.80 0.62 -14.28
CA MET A 15 -37.99 0.27 -15.45
C MET A 15 -38.90 0.12 -16.67
N GLN A 16 -38.58 0.81 -17.77
CA GLN A 16 -39.30 0.68 -19.04
C GLN A 16 -38.55 -0.30 -19.94
N VAL A 17 -38.87 -1.58 -19.83
CA VAL A 17 -38.31 -2.65 -20.69
C VAL A 17 -39.47 -3.42 -21.28
N ALA A 18 -39.47 -3.61 -22.61
CA ALA A 18 -40.48 -4.43 -23.26
C ALA A 18 -40.35 -5.89 -22.79
N GLU A 19 -41.49 -6.55 -22.56
CA GLU A 19 -41.55 -7.90 -21.96
C GLU A 19 -40.75 -8.94 -22.76
N GLN A 20 -40.64 -8.76 -24.08
CA GLN A 20 -39.81 -9.58 -24.97
C GLN A 20 -38.33 -9.62 -24.56
N HIS A 21 -37.79 -8.54 -23.99
CA HIS A 21 -36.40 -8.48 -23.53
C HIS A 21 -36.22 -9.13 -22.15
N LEU A 22 -37.29 -9.49 -21.46
CA LEU A 22 -37.29 -10.19 -20.16
C LEU A 22 -37.60 -11.68 -20.29
N ALA A 23 -37.63 -12.21 -21.52
CA ALA A 23 -37.94 -13.62 -21.79
C ALA A 23 -36.84 -14.55 -21.26
N ASP A 24 -35.58 -14.19 -21.49
CA ASP A 24 -34.40 -14.96 -21.11
C ASP A 24 -33.25 -14.05 -20.66
N THR A 25 -32.38 -14.59 -19.82
CA THR A 25 -31.20 -13.93 -19.24
C THR A 25 -30.25 -13.43 -20.32
N ASP A 26 -30.06 -14.19 -21.40
CA ASP A 26 -29.18 -13.83 -22.52
C ASP A 26 -29.76 -12.68 -23.36
N VAL A 27 -31.09 -12.69 -23.57
CA VAL A 27 -31.79 -11.61 -24.31
C VAL A 27 -31.78 -10.34 -23.49
N PHE A 28 -32.02 -10.44 -22.17
CA PHE A 28 -31.96 -9.31 -21.27
C PHE A 28 -30.53 -8.75 -21.16
N GLY A 29 -29.52 -9.62 -21.12
CA GLY A 29 -28.12 -9.24 -21.16
C GLY A 29 -27.75 -8.46 -22.41
N ARG A 30 -28.19 -8.92 -23.58
CA ARG A 30 -28.02 -8.22 -24.86
C ARG A 30 -28.70 -6.85 -24.85
N TYR A 31 -29.95 -6.76 -24.42
CA TYR A 31 -30.67 -5.49 -24.31
C TYR A 31 -29.94 -4.49 -23.41
N LEU A 32 -29.44 -4.92 -22.25
CA LEU A 32 -28.67 -4.04 -21.37
C LEU A 32 -27.33 -3.62 -21.98
N ALA A 33 -26.67 -4.50 -22.73
CA ALA A 33 -25.43 -4.17 -23.44
C ALA A 33 -25.69 -3.12 -24.53
N GLU A 34 -26.72 -3.30 -25.36
CA GLU A 34 -27.15 -2.33 -26.38
C GLU A 34 -27.51 -0.98 -25.76
N LEU A 35 -28.29 -0.99 -24.66
CA LEU A 35 -28.65 0.24 -23.95
C LEU A 35 -27.42 0.95 -23.38
N TRP A 36 -26.45 0.18 -22.88
CA TRP A 36 -25.20 0.71 -22.35
C TRP A 36 -24.33 1.31 -23.46
N VAL A 37 -24.21 0.64 -24.61
CA VAL A 37 -23.50 1.16 -25.79
C VAL A 37 -24.15 2.47 -26.26
N HIS A 38 -25.49 2.52 -26.35
CA HIS A 38 -26.22 3.74 -26.71
C HIS A 38 -26.04 4.88 -25.71
N GLN A 39 -25.95 4.59 -24.41
CA GLN A 39 -25.75 5.61 -23.37
C GLN A 39 -24.29 6.02 -23.16
N ALA A 40 -23.32 5.17 -23.52
CA ALA A 40 -21.90 5.45 -23.31
C ALA A 40 -21.33 6.54 -24.23
N GLY A 41 -22.07 6.94 -25.28
CA GLY A 41 -21.65 7.97 -26.24
C GLY A 41 -20.32 7.64 -26.91
N ASP A 42 -19.58 8.68 -27.34
CA ASP A 42 -18.28 8.57 -28.04
C ASP A 42 -17.15 7.90 -27.21
N TYR A 43 -17.41 7.58 -25.93
CA TYR A 43 -16.46 6.91 -25.03
C TYR A 43 -16.75 5.40 -24.86
N GLY A 44 -17.74 4.85 -25.59
CA GLY A 44 -18.09 3.43 -25.55
C GLY A 44 -16.97 2.54 -26.10
N ALA A 45 -16.68 1.43 -25.41
CA ALA A 45 -15.87 0.35 -25.97
C ALA A 45 -16.56 -0.22 -27.22
N SER A 46 -15.78 -0.80 -28.14
CA SER A 46 -16.33 -1.44 -29.35
C SER A 46 -17.38 -2.49 -28.97
N GLU A 47 -18.40 -2.67 -29.81
CA GLU A 47 -19.53 -3.58 -29.57
C GLU A 47 -19.07 -5.03 -29.31
N GLU A 48 -17.91 -5.43 -29.87
CA GLU A 48 -17.30 -6.74 -29.61
C GLU A 48 -16.76 -6.90 -28.18
N ASP A 49 -16.38 -5.81 -27.50
CA ASP A 49 -15.82 -5.85 -26.14
C ASP A 49 -16.88 -5.90 -25.03
N THR A 50 -18.16 -5.67 -25.37
CA THR A 50 -19.29 -5.57 -24.43
C THR A 50 -20.11 -6.84 -24.31
N TYR A 51 -19.95 -7.81 -25.23
CA TYR A 51 -20.55 -9.14 -25.16
C TYR A 51 -19.87 -10.02 -24.09
N ALA A 52 -20.21 -9.78 -22.83
CA ALA A 52 -19.94 -10.71 -21.75
C ALA A 52 -21.28 -11.16 -21.15
N PRO A 53 -21.55 -12.48 -21.06
CA PRO A 53 -22.77 -12.97 -20.40
C PRO A 53 -22.83 -12.41 -18.98
N LEU A 54 -24.00 -11.89 -18.60
CA LEU A 54 -24.19 -11.30 -17.29
C LEU A 54 -23.83 -12.35 -16.23
N PRO A 55 -22.83 -12.10 -15.36
CA PRO A 55 -22.52 -13.04 -14.31
C PRO A 55 -23.76 -13.20 -13.41
N SER A 56 -24.06 -14.43 -12.99
CA SER A 56 -25.07 -14.68 -11.96
C SER A 56 -24.66 -13.95 -10.69
N LEU A 57 -25.26 -12.78 -10.46
CA LEU A 57 -24.90 -11.88 -9.34
C LEU A 57 -25.52 -12.32 -8.01
N ALA A 58 -26.31 -13.40 -7.99
CA ALA A 58 -27.00 -13.87 -6.81
C ALA A 58 -27.14 -15.41 -6.75
N PRO A 59 -26.05 -16.18 -6.67
CA PRO A 59 -26.17 -17.55 -6.18
C PRO A 59 -26.42 -17.43 -4.68
N ARG A 60 -27.67 -17.61 -4.24
CA ARG A 60 -27.96 -17.99 -2.84
C ARG A 60 -27.19 -19.30 -2.61
N GLY A 61 -26.01 -19.21 -1.99
CA GLY A 61 -25.11 -20.36 -1.81
C GLY A 61 -23.75 -20.28 -2.51
N CYS A 62 -23.34 -19.14 -3.06
CA CYS A 62 -21.99 -19.01 -3.62
C CYS A 62 -20.93 -19.26 -2.53
N ASN A 63 -20.05 -20.23 -2.77
CA ASN A 63 -18.95 -20.51 -1.85
C ASN A 63 -18.02 -19.29 -1.81
N TRP A 64 -17.42 -19.00 -0.65
CA TRP A 64 -16.55 -17.82 -0.48
C TRP A 64 -15.40 -17.79 -1.50
N GLY A 65 -14.88 -18.96 -1.87
CA GLY A 65 -13.87 -19.12 -2.91
C GLY A 65 -14.34 -18.73 -4.31
N GLU A 66 -15.58 -19.06 -4.68
CA GLU A 66 -16.15 -18.68 -5.99
C GLU A 66 -16.36 -17.17 -6.09
N ALA A 67 -16.87 -16.54 -5.03
CA ALA A 67 -17.05 -15.10 -4.97
C ALA A 67 -15.70 -14.36 -5.10
N MET A 68 -14.68 -14.83 -4.39
CA MET A 68 -13.33 -14.28 -4.48
C MET A 68 -12.73 -14.48 -5.88
N MET A 69 -12.86 -15.67 -6.46
CA MET A 69 -12.35 -15.98 -7.80
C MET A 69 -13.05 -15.19 -8.90
N ALA A 70 -14.36 -14.95 -8.78
CA ALA A 70 -15.10 -14.11 -9.71
C ALA A 70 -14.58 -12.67 -9.70
N GLN A 71 -14.31 -12.12 -8.52
CA GLN A 71 -13.73 -10.78 -8.36
C GLN A 71 -12.29 -10.74 -8.89
N LEU A 72 -11.47 -11.75 -8.60
CA LEU A 72 -10.12 -11.85 -9.12
C LEU A 72 -10.10 -11.89 -10.66
N ARG A 73 -10.95 -12.72 -11.29
CA ARG A 73 -11.07 -12.80 -12.76
C ARG A 73 -11.46 -11.47 -13.37
N ARG A 74 -12.43 -10.79 -12.77
CA ARG A 74 -12.86 -9.46 -13.22
C ARG A 74 -11.71 -8.47 -13.17
N VAL A 75 -10.97 -8.42 -12.07
CA VAL A 75 -9.86 -7.48 -11.91
C VAL A 75 -8.74 -7.82 -12.88
N ALA A 76 -8.41 -9.10 -13.07
CA ALA A 76 -7.45 -9.52 -14.07
C ALA A 76 -7.83 -9.03 -15.48
N LEU A 77 -9.10 -9.19 -15.89
CA LEU A 77 -9.59 -8.65 -17.17
C LEU A 77 -9.46 -7.12 -17.24
N GLN A 78 -9.76 -6.41 -16.15
CA GLN A 78 -9.57 -4.95 -16.08
C GLN A 78 -8.09 -4.56 -16.20
N MET A 79 -7.17 -5.32 -15.60
CA MET A 79 -5.73 -5.11 -15.74
C MET A 79 -5.27 -5.30 -17.19
N PHE A 80 -5.75 -6.34 -17.87
CA PHE A 80 -5.46 -6.55 -19.30
C PHE A 80 -5.98 -5.41 -20.19
N ARG A 81 -7.21 -4.95 -19.93
CA ARG A 81 -7.80 -3.80 -20.65
C ARG A 81 -7.05 -2.50 -20.39
N THR A 82 -6.44 -2.35 -19.22
CA THR A 82 -5.70 -1.14 -18.82
C THR A 82 -4.19 -1.26 -18.94
N LYS A 83 -3.68 -2.24 -19.70
CA LYS A 83 -2.23 -2.48 -19.88
C LYS A 83 -1.42 -1.25 -20.31
N LYS A 84 -2.01 -0.36 -21.12
CA LYS A 84 -1.37 0.90 -21.53
C LYS A 84 -1.09 1.80 -20.34
N ASN A 85 -2.05 1.91 -19.43
CA ASN A 85 -1.93 2.72 -18.23
C ASN A 85 -0.92 2.12 -17.23
N PHE A 86 -0.81 0.79 -17.20
CA PHE A 86 0.20 0.09 -16.43
C PHE A 86 1.61 0.36 -16.97
N ALA A 87 1.81 0.21 -18.29
CA ALA A 87 3.08 0.52 -18.95
C ALA A 87 3.50 1.98 -18.74
N LEU A 88 2.56 2.93 -18.88
CA LEU A 88 2.82 4.35 -18.65
C LEU A 88 3.32 4.62 -17.22
N LEU A 89 2.70 4.02 -16.21
CA LEU A 89 3.14 4.17 -14.82
C LEU A 89 4.50 3.55 -14.57
N GLY A 90 4.77 2.37 -15.17
CA GLY A 90 6.09 1.75 -15.13
C GLY A 90 7.16 2.67 -15.72
N CYS A 91 6.88 3.30 -16.87
CA CYS A 91 7.77 4.30 -17.47
C CYS A 91 7.94 5.55 -16.59
N MET A 92 6.86 6.06 -16.00
CA MET A 92 6.95 7.21 -15.08
C MET A 92 7.80 6.90 -13.84
N MET A 93 7.63 5.71 -13.27
CA MET A 93 8.46 5.25 -12.15
C MET A 93 9.92 5.09 -12.58
N ALA A 94 10.17 4.48 -13.74
CA ALA A 94 11.50 4.32 -14.29
C ALA A 94 12.22 5.66 -14.48
N THR A 95 11.57 6.59 -15.18
CA THR A 95 12.09 7.94 -15.41
C THR A 95 12.29 8.70 -14.11
N GLY A 96 11.35 8.61 -13.16
CA GLY A 96 11.46 9.27 -11.86
C GLY A 96 12.66 8.76 -11.05
N VAL A 97 12.83 7.44 -10.94
CA VAL A 97 13.97 6.83 -10.23
C VAL A 97 15.27 7.17 -10.93
N PHE A 98 15.33 7.09 -12.26
CA PHE A 98 16.51 7.44 -13.04
C PHE A 98 16.88 8.92 -12.88
N ALA A 99 15.89 9.82 -12.90
CA ALA A 99 16.09 11.25 -12.66
C ALA A 99 16.60 11.54 -11.24
N VAL A 100 16.13 10.81 -10.22
CA VAL A 100 16.67 10.91 -8.86
C VAL A 100 18.13 10.45 -8.81
N VAL A 101 18.43 9.34 -9.50
CA VAL A 101 19.76 8.74 -9.48
C VAL A 101 20.80 9.61 -10.17
N LEU A 102 20.46 10.20 -11.32
CA LEU A 102 21.39 11.04 -12.08
C LEU A 102 21.31 12.52 -11.73
N GLY A 103 20.14 13.00 -11.31
CA GLY A 103 19.81 14.41 -11.25
C GLY A 103 19.89 15.04 -9.87
N LEU A 104 20.23 14.29 -8.81
CA LEU A 104 20.53 14.86 -7.49
C LEU A 104 22.04 15.16 -7.39
N PRO A 105 22.50 16.40 -7.64
CA PRO A 105 23.89 16.80 -7.40
C PRO A 105 24.09 16.98 -5.90
N VAL A 106 24.18 15.87 -5.19
CA VAL A 106 24.46 15.93 -3.77
C VAL A 106 25.96 16.09 -3.62
N ASN A 107 26.40 17.34 -3.38
CA ASN A 107 27.80 17.66 -3.10
C ASN A 107 28.22 16.93 -1.82
N GLY A 108 28.86 15.78 -1.98
CA GLY A 108 29.33 14.96 -0.88
C GLY A 108 28.89 13.50 -1.00
N PHE A 109 29.85 12.61 -0.74
CA PHE A 109 29.63 11.17 -0.75
C PHE A 109 28.54 10.73 0.23
N LEU A 110 28.55 11.29 1.45
CA LEU A 110 27.65 10.86 2.52
C LEU A 110 26.19 11.21 2.20
N PRO A 111 25.81 12.48 1.93
CA PRO A 111 24.40 12.77 1.74
C PRO A 111 23.88 12.14 0.44
N ASN A 112 24.73 11.93 -0.59
CA ASN A 112 24.32 11.15 -1.78
C ASN A 112 23.91 9.71 -1.42
N THR A 113 24.74 9.01 -0.64
CA THR A 113 24.51 7.59 -0.28
C THR A 113 23.21 7.36 0.49
N PHE A 114 22.79 8.32 1.32
CA PHE A 114 21.61 8.16 2.18
C PHE A 114 20.37 8.87 1.63
N LEU A 115 20.52 10.05 1.02
CA LEU A 115 19.40 10.86 0.56
C LEU A 115 18.87 10.38 -0.79
N GLN A 116 19.74 9.90 -1.69
CA GLN A 116 19.34 9.37 -3.00
C GLN A 116 18.38 8.17 -2.87
N PRO A 117 18.68 7.10 -2.09
CA PRO A 117 17.71 6.04 -1.86
C PRO A 117 16.42 6.52 -1.18
N ALA A 118 16.50 7.48 -0.24
CA ALA A 118 15.33 8.04 0.41
C ALA A 118 14.39 8.72 -0.59
N PHE A 119 14.94 9.50 -1.52
CA PHE A 119 14.16 10.08 -2.62
C PHE A 119 13.65 9.01 -3.58
N ALA A 120 14.45 8.00 -3.91
CA ALA A 120 14.02 6.93 -4.81
C ALA A 120 12.80 6.18 -4.25
N VAL A 121 12.81 5.82 -2.95
CA VAL A 121 11.64 5.19 -2.31
C VAL A 121 10.48 6.17 -2.12
N PHE A 122 10.73 7.47 -1.96
CA PHE A 122 9.69 8.50 -1.94
C PHE A 122 8.97 8.60 -3.28
N PHE A 123 9.69 8.67 -4.40
CA PHE A 123 9.11 8.65 -5.75
C PHE A 123 8.39 7.34 -6.04
N MET A 124 8.93 6.22 -5.58
CA MET A 124 8.29 4.91 -5.64
C MET A 124 6.94 4.92 -4.89
N MET A 125 6.88 5.54 -3.70
CA MET A 125 5.64 5.72 -2.95
C MET A 125 4.62 6.55 -3.74
N LEU A 126 5.03 7.72 -4.25
CA LEU A 126 4.16 8.63 -5.01
C LEU A 126 3.55 7.97 -6.25
N THR A 127 4.38 7.30 -7.04
CA THR A 127 3.93 6.61 -8.26
C THR A 127 2.98 5.48 -7.95
N HIS A 128 3.27 4.67 -6.92
CA HIS A 128 2.37 3.60 -6.49
C HIS A 128 1.06 4.12 -5.89
N GLY A 129 1.07 5.29 -5.26
CA GLY A 129 -0.14 5.96 -4.78
C GLY A 129 -1.17 6.19 -5.89
N VAL A 130 -0.71 6.64 -7.06
CA VAL A 130 -1.57 6.84 -8.24
C VAL A 130 -2.09 5.49 -8.76
N MET A 131 -1.30 4.42 -8.71
CA MET A 131 -1.74 3.08 -9.12
C MET A 131 -2.90 2.59 -8.26
N ALA A 132 -2.76 2.71 -6.95
CA ALA A 132 -3.72 2.20 -5.97
C ALA A 132 -5.10 2.87 -6.06
N GLN A 133 -5.16 4.13 -6.51
CA GLN A 133 -6.43 4.84 -6.75
C GLN A 133 -7.29 4.20 -7.82
N ARG A 134 -6.70 3.45 -8.74
CA ARG A 134 -7.44 2.73 -9.79
C ARG A 134 -8.06 1.44 -9.27
N THR A 135 -7.49 0.86 -8.21
CA THR A 135 -7.95 -0.42 -7.66
C THR A 135 -9.23 -0.25 -6.85
N PHE A 136 -9.25 0.75 -5.95
CA PHE A 136 -10.35 0.98 -5.01
C PHE A 136 -10.96 2.40 -5.06
N GLY A 137 -10.38 3.32 -5.82
CA GLY A 137 -10.89 4.68 -5.97
C GLY A 137 -11.81 4.85 -7.19
N GLY A 138 -12.22 6.10 -7.44
CA GLY A 138 -12.96 6.48 -8.65
C GLY A 138 -14.26 5.71 -8.86
N HIS A 139 -14.42 5.17 -10.06
CA HIS A 139 -15.59 4.39 -10.47
C HIS A 139 -15.72 3.06 -9.70
N GLU A 140 -14.60 2.42 -9.34
CA GLU A 140 -14.60 1.13 -8.66
C GLU A 140 -15.22 1.23 -7.26
N ARG A 141 -15.03 2.36 -6.58
CA ARG A 141 -15.69 2.61 -5.30
C ARG A 141 -17.22 2.64 -5.42
N VAL A 142 -17.75 3.27 -6.47
CA VAL A 142 -19.20 3.34 -6.72
C VAL A 142 -19.76 1.96 -7.03
N ILE A 143 -18.99 1.14 -7.77
CA ILE A 143 -19.30 -0.25 -8.05
C ILE A 143 -19.37 -1.06 -6.75
N ALA A 144 -18.38 -0.91 -5.86
CA ALA A 144 -18.38 -1.58 -4.55
C ALA A 144 -19.64 -1.24 -3.73
N TRP A 145 -20.05 0.03 -3.71
CA TRP A 145 -21.27 0.46 -3.02
C TRP A 145 -22.54 -0.14 -3.62
N ARG A 146 -22.61 -0.24 -4.94
CA ARG A 146 -23.72 -0.90 -5.66
C ARG A 146 -23.78 -2.39 -5.36
N GLU A 147 -22.64 -3.07 -5.39
CA GLU A 147 -22.55 -4.50 -5.08
C GLU A 147 -22.87 -4.79 -3.61
N ALA A 148 -22.45 -3.92 -2.69
CA ALA A 148 -22.86 -3.99 -1.29
C ALA A 148 -24.38 -3.87 -1.13
N GLY A 149 -25.03 -2.98 -1.88
CA GLY A 149 -26.49 -2.86 -1.91
C GLY A 149 -27.20 -4.09 -2.49
N ALA A 150 -26.54 -4.82 -3.39
CA ALA A 150 -27.00 -6.11 -3.89
C ALA A 150 -26.71 -7.29 -2.93
N GLY A 151 -26.09 -7.03 -1.77
CA GLY A 151 -25.78 -8.05 -0.77
C GLY A 151 -24.47 -8.82 -1.03
N ALA A 152 -23.58 -8.33 -1.90
CA ALA A 152 -22.29 -8.96 -2.12
C ALA A 152 -21.38 -8.86 -0.88
N ASN A 153 -20.58 -9.89 -0.64
CA ASN A 153 -19.64 -9.91 0.49
C ASN A 153 -18.44 -8.99 0.19
N MET A 154 -18.43 -7.81 0.82
CA MET A 154 -17.39 -6.79 0.62
C MET A 154 -15.99 -7.21 1.10
N ILE A 155 -15.89 -8.19 2.01
CA ILE A 155 -14.59 -8.73 2.45
C ILE A 155 -13.98 -9.55 1.31
N MET A 156 -14.78 -10.41 0.67
CA MET A 156 -14.33 -11.21 -0.48
C MET A 156 -14.06 -10.33 -1.71
N TYR A 157 -14.85 -9.27 -1.89
CA TYR A 157 -14.60 -8.24 -2.88
C TYR A 157 -13.23 -7.59 -2.69
N PHE A 158 -12.90 -7.18 -1.46
CA PHE A 158 -11.59 -6.62 -1.13
C PHE A 158 -10.47 -7.63 -1.36
N ALA A 159 -10.62 -8.85 -0.83
CA ALA A 159 -9.59 -9.88 -0.92
C ALA A 159 -9.25 -10.24 -2.38
N GLY A 160 -10.25 -10.44 -3.24
CA GLY A 160 -10.04 -10.73 -4.66
C GLY A 160 -9.29 -9.62 -5.39
N ARG A 161 -9.58 -8.35 -5.05
CA ARG A 161 -8.88 -7.17 -5.60
C ARG A 161 -7.47 -6.99 -5.06
N ASP A 162 -7.29 -7.18 -3.76
CA ASP A 162 -6.00 -7.07 -3.11
C ASP A 162 -5.03 -8.12 -3.67
N LEU A 163 -5.50 -9.37 -3.85
CA LEU A 163 -4.73 -10.43 -4.51
C LEU A 163 -4.31 -10.06 -5.93
N ALA A 164 -5.20 -9.47 -6.74
CA ALA A 164 -4.84 -9.00 -8.06
C ALA A 164 -3.78 -7.88 -8.01
N SER A 165 -3.92 -6.96 -7.06
CA SER A 165 -2.97 -5.85 -6.86
C SER A 165 -1.58 -6.32 -6.42
N LEU A 166 -1.44 -7.53 -5.85
CA LEU A 166 -0.13 -8.11 -5.55
C LEU A 166 0.71 -8.35 -6.81
N VAL A 167 0.08 -8.62 -7.95
CA VAL A 167 0.77 -8.75 -9.24
C VAL A 167 1.35 -7.40 -9.66
N ASP A 168 0.57 -6.32 -9.52
CA ASP A 168 1.05 -4.95 -9.80
C ASP A 168 2.20 -4.55 -8.87
N ILE A 169 2.08 -4.86 -7.59
CA ILE A 169 3.12 -4.64 -6.57
C ILE A 169 4.39 -5.42 -6.92
N LEU A 170 4.27 -6.67 -7.34
CA LEU A 170 5.39 -7.53 -7.72
C LEU A 170 6.14 -6.98 -8.93
N VAL A 171 5.40 -6.61 -9.96
CA VAL A 171 5.97 -6.05 -11.19
C VAL A 171 6.59 -4.67 -10.91
N GLY A 172 5.93 -3.83 -10.10
CA GLY A 172 6.48 -2.54 -9.66
C GLY A 172 7.80 -2.70 -8.89
N ALA A 173 7.88 -3.67 -7.98
CA ALA A 173 9.10 -3.99 -7.25
C ALA A 173 10.22 -4.48 -8.18
N ALA A 174 9.89 -5.30 -9.18
CA ALA A 174 10.83 -5.75 -10.20
C ALA A 174 11.38 -4.58 -11.02
N PHE A 175 10.51 -3.70 -11.54
CA PHE A 175 10.92 -2.52 -12.31
C PHE A 175 11.82 -1.59 -11.51
N PHE A 176 11.43 -1.26 -10.28
CA PHE A 176 12.26 -0.43 -9.40
C PHE A 176 13.64 -1.07 -9.20
N THR A 177 13.68 -2.37 -8.90
CA THR A 177 14.94 -3.06 -8.60
C THR A 177 15.84 -3.15 -9.83
N MET A 178 15.30 -3.47 -11.00
CA MET A 178 16.08 -3.54 -12.25
C MET A 178 16.75 -2.20 -12.60
N ILE A 179 16.14 -1.07 -12.22
CA ILE A 179 16.66 0.26 -12.52
C ILE A 179 17.58 0.76 -11.40
N TYR A 180 17.14 0.62 -10.15
CA TYR A 180 17.86 1.16 -9.01
C TYR A 180 19.08 0.31 -8.64
N TRP A 181 19.05 -1.02 -8.77
CA TRP A 181 20.18 -1.87 -8.41
C TRP A 181 21.48 -1.56 -9.19
N PRO A 182 21.47 -1.41 -10.54
CA PRO A 182 22.70 -1.13 -11.28
C PRO A 182 23.13 0.34 -11.21
N ALA A 183 22.20 1.27 -10.93
CA ALA A 183 22.46 2.71 -11.03
C ALA A 183 22.57 3.40 -9.65
N GLY A 184 22.02 2.79 -8.60
CA GLY A 184 22.01 3.33 -7.24
C GLY A 184 23.37 3.22 -6.54
N THR A 185 23.54 4.02 -5.49
CA THR A 185 24.76 4.04 -4.66
C THR A 185 24.82 2.93 -3.61
N LEU A 186 23.69 2.30 -3.30
CA LEU A 186 23.61 1.26 -2.27
C LEU A 186 24.16 -0.08 -2.76
N LEU A 187 25.19 -0.57 -2.06
CA LEU A 187 25.82 -1.88 -2.27
C LEU A 187 25.02 -3.04 -1.65
N CYS A 188 23.72 -3.11 -1.95
CA CYS A 188 22.83 -4.18 -1.52
C CYS A 188 22.71 -5.27 -2.60
N SER A 189 22.40 -6.50 -2.21
CA SER A 189 22.08 -7.52 -3.23
C SER A 189 20.80 -7.17 -3.98
N PHE A 190 20.73 -7.58 -5.25
CA PHE A 190 19.50 -7.53 -6.05
C PHE A 190 18.31 -8.12 -5.29
N HIS A 191 18.49 -9.28 -4.66
CA HIS A 191 17.47 -9.95 -3.85
C HIS A 191 16.97 -9.09 -2.68
N ALA A 192 17.89 -8.45 -1.95
CA ALA A 192 17.54 -7.57 -0.83
C ALA A 192 16.74 -6.35 -1.29
N ILE A 193 17.18 -5.67 -2.36
CA ILE A 193 16.46 -4.53 -2.93
C ILE A 193 15.07 -4.98 -3.39
N PHE A 194 14.96 -6.09 -4.13
CA PHE A 194 13.69 -6.61 -4.63
C PHE A 194 12.66 -6.85 -3.52
N TRP A 195 13.02 -7.60 -2.48
CA TRP A 195 12.06 -7.92 -1.42
C TRP A 195 11.72 -6.75 -0.52
N VAL A 196 12.65 -5.81 -0.32
CA VAL A 196 12.35 -4.57 0.41
C VAL A 196 11.42 -3.69 -0.41
N SER A 197 11.67 -3.56 -1.71
CA SER A 197 10.80 -2.85 -2.63
C SER A 197 9.41 -3.46 -2.69
N PHE A 198 9.29 -4.80 -2.72
CA PHE A 198 8.01 -5.49 -2.63
C PHE A 198 7.30 -5.22 -1.32
N ALA A 199 7.97 -5.39 -0.18
CA ALA A 199 7.39 -5.13 1.14
C ALA A 199 6.98 -3.65 1.31
N PHE A 200 7.76 -2.74 0.76
CA PHE A 200 7.50 -1.30 0.77
C PHE A 200 6.29 -0.92 -0.09
N LEU A 201 6.18 -1.45 -1.31
CA LEU A 201 5.00 -1.27 -2.16
C LEU A 201 3.77 -1.92 -1.55
N TYR A 202 3.93 -3.08 -0.90
CA TYR A 202 2.87 -3.70 -0.14
C TYR A 202 2.37 -2.76 0.97
N ALA A 203 3.27 -2.20 1.79
CA ALA A 203 2.92 -1.24 2.84
C ALA A 203 2.24 0.03 2.29
N SER A 204 2.88 0.72 1.36
CA SER A 204 2.40 1.96 0.76
C SER A 204 1.13 1.78 -0.07
N GLY A 205 0.97 0.64 -0.75
CA GLY A 205 -0.26 0.27 -1.46
C GLY A 205 -1.45 0.14 -0.53
N GLY A 206 -1.28 -0.53 0.62
CA GLY A 206 -2.33 -0.63 1.64
C GLY A 206 -2.76 0.74 2.16
N LEU A 207 -1.80 1.64 2.38
CA LEU A 207 -2.06 3.02 2.80
C LEU A 207 -2.80 3.82 1.73
N ALA A 208 -2.46 3.63 0.45
CA ALA A 208 -3.13 4.28 -0.67
C ALA A 208 -4.56 3.74 -0.88
N PHE A 209 -4.79 2.44 -0.64
CA PHE A 209 -6.15 1.86 -0.67
C PHE A 209 -7.05 2.52 0.36
N LEU A 210 -6.55 2.74 1.58
CA LEU A 210 -7.29 3.40 2.64
C LEU A 210 -7.80 4.78 2.22
N TRP A 211 -6.91 5.63 1.70
CA TRP A 211 -7.28 6.98 1.24
C TRP A 211 -8.21 6.95 0.03
N SER A 212 -8.02 5.99 -0.88
CA SER A 212 -8.87 5.83 -2.07
C SER A 212 -10.31 5.45 -1.72
N ILE A 213 -10.50 4.68 -0.65
CA ILE A 213 -11.82 4.29 -0.14
C ILE A 213 -12.49 5.48 0.58
N LEU A 214 -11.75 6.14 1.47
CA LEU A 214 -12.28 7.18 2.35
C LEU A 214 -12.59 8.50 1.64
N CYS A 215 -11.80 8.89 0.64
CA CYS A 215 -11.82 10.24 0.06
C CYS A 215 -12.17 10.24 -1.43
N SER A 216 -12.68 11.36 -1.97
CA SER A 216 -12.83 11.50 -3.43
C SER A 216 -11.48 11.34 -4.13
N PRO A 217 -11.41 10.92 -5.42
CA PRO A 217 -10.14 10.63 -6.09
C PRO A 217 -9.12 11.78 -5.99
N SER A 218 -9.55 13.02 -6.22
CA SER A 218 -8.70 14.21 -6.10
C SER A 218 -8.18 14.42 -4.67
N ASN A 219 -9.04 14.27 -3.67
CA ASN A 219 -8.64 14.44 -2.26
C ASN A 219 -7.76 13.29 -1.78
N ALA A 220 -8.05 12.07 -2.22
CA ALA A 220 -7.23 10.89 -1.93
C ALA A 220 -5.81 11.06 -2.49
N GLN A 221 -5.67 11.67 -3.67
CA GLN A 221 -4.36 11.93 -4.27
C GLN A 221 -3.58 12.95 -3.45
N LEU A 222 -4.22 14.07 -3.11
CA LEU A 222 -3.62 15.12 -2.30
C LEU A 222 -3.19 14.58 -0.93
N LEU A 223 -4.07 13.86 -0.23
CA LEU A 223 -3.77 13.27 1.08
C LEU A 223 -2.64 12.25 1.00
N PHE A 224 -2.59 11.43 -0.06
CA PHE A 224 -1.51 10.48 -0.24
C PHE A 224 -0.17 11.18 -0.47
N VAL A 225 -0.13 12.25 -1.28
CA VAL A 225 1.08 13.06 -1.48
C VAL A 225 1.54 13.67 -0.16
N VAL A 226 0.65 14.31 0.59
CA VAL A 226 0.97 14.87 1.92
C VAL A 226 1.53 13.79 2.84
N ASN A 227 0.91 12.61 2.85
CA ASN A 227 1.36 11.52 3.70
C ASN A 227 2.71 10.93 3.24
N ALA A 228 3.01 10.91 1.95
CA ALA A 228 4.32 10.54 1.44
C ALA A 228 5.40 11.53 1.91
N PHE A 229 5.12 12.83 1.90
CA PHE A 229 6.03 13.85 2.47
C PHE A 229 6.22 13.67 3.97
N LEU A 230 5.15 13.40 4.73
CA LEU A 230 5.27 13.09 6.15
C LEU A 230 6.11 11.85 6.39
N CYS A 231 5.90 10.76 5.64
CA CYS A 231 6.71 9.55 5.72
C CYS A 231 8.18 9.82 5.40
N PHE A 232 8.45 10.70 4.44
CA PHE A 232 9.80 11.11 4.06
C PHE A 232 10.48 11.94 5.16
N LEU A 233 9.79 12.90 5.77
CA LEU A 233 10.30 13.67 6.92
C LEU A 233 10.55 12.76 8.13
N LEU A 234 9.72 11.74 8.31
CA LEU A 234 9.85 10.73 9.37
C LEU A 234 10.88 9.63 9.05
N SER A 235 11.61 9.73 7.94
CA SER A 235 12.65 8.76 7.57
C SER A 235 13.87 8.80 8.50
N GLY A 236 14.12 9.96 9.14
CA GLY A 236 15.25 10.16 10.05
C GLY A 236 16.53 10.72 9.38
N PHE A 237 16.46 11.17 8.13
CA PHE A 237 17.58 11.86 7.47
C PHE A 237 17.53 13.37 7.63
N GLN A 238 16.39 13.99 7.25
CA GLN A 238 16.15 15.42 7.39
C GLN A 238 14.66 15.65 7.73
N PRO A 239 14.33 15.94 9.00
CA PRO A 239 15.20 16.07 10.18
C PRO A 239 15.96 14.79 10.57
N ALA A 240 17.06 14.95 11.32
CA ALA A 240 17.90 13.85 11.74
C ALA A 240 17.18 12.93 12.74
N PHE A 241 17.46 11.62 12.68
CA PHE A 241 16.81 10.58 13.48
C PHE A 241 16.71 10.94 14.97
N ILE A 242 17.81 11.39 15.58
CA ILE A 242 17.85 11.74 17.01
C ILE A 242 16.87 12.87 17.33
N GLN A 243 16.70 13.85 16.43
CA GLN A 243 15.79 14.98 16.63
C GLN A 243 14.33 14.54 16.57
N VAL A 244 13.99 13.63 15.65
CA VAL A 244 12.62 13.10 15.51
C VAL A 244 12.27 12.20 16.70
N LEU A 245 13.24 11.40 17.15
CA LEU A 245 13.06 10.47 18.25
C LEU A 245 12.62 11.15 19.56
N GLN A 246 13.13 12.35 19.85
CA GLN A 246 12.87 13.07 21.11
C GLN A 246 11.41 13.51 21.31
N GLY A 247 10.60 13.62 20.24
CA GLY A 247 9.21 14.06 20.36
C GLY A 247 8.19 13.17 19.66
N THR A 248 8.58 12.53 18.56
CA THR A 248 7.64 11.84 17.65
C THR A 248 8.15 10.47 17.21
N GLY A 249 8.98 9.82 18.02
CA GLY A 249 9.50 8.47 17.71
C GLY A 249 8.40 7.47 17.35
N PHE A 250 7.21 7.58 17.96
CA PHE A 250 6.07 6.73 17.60
C PHE A 250 5.58 6.96 16.15
N LEU A 251 5.58 8.20 15.64
CA LEU A 251 5.17 8.51 14.27
C LEU A 251 6.14 7.90 13.25
N MET A 252 7.43 7.81 13.59
CA MET A 252 8.43 7.16 12.75
C MET A 252 8.12 5.68 12.49
N SER A 253 7.48 5.00 13.46
CA SER A 253 7.10 3.60 13.30
C SER A 253 6.03 3.36 12.24
N VAL A 254 5.24 4.38 11.92
CA VAL A 254 4.17 4.31 10.91
C VAL A 254 4.71 4.57 9.51
N SER A 255 5.89 5.18 9.36
CA SER A 255 6.48 5.53 8.06
C SER A 255 7.07 4.31 7.35
N PRO A 256 6.51 3.86 6.20
CA PRO A 256 7.12 2.77 5.42
C PRO A 256 8.50 3.16 4.87
N ILE A 257 8.71 4.44 4.55
CA ILE A 257 9.99 4.94 4.04
C ILE A 257 11.08 4.72 5.08
N ARG A 258 10.80 4.99 6.36
CA ARG A 258 11.76 4.80 7.45
C ARG A 258 12.19 3.35 7.58
N TRP A 259 11.27 2.38 7.48
CA TRP A 259 11.60 0.96 7.57
C TRP A 259 12.40 0.46 6.37
N ALA A 260 12.00 0.83 5.16
CA ALA A 260 12.72 0.48 3.94
C ALA A 260 14.16 1.05 3.98
N MET A 261 14.31 2.32 4.35
CA MET A 261 15.60 2.97 4.48
C MET A 261 16.46 2.37 5.58
N GLY A 262 15.90 2.13 6.77
CA GLY A 262 16.63 1.52 7.88
C GLY A 262 17.16 0.14 7.53
N PHE A 263 16.44 -0.65 6.72
CA PHE A 263 16.91 -1.94 6.23
C PHE A 263 17.97 -1.80 5.13
N LEU A 264 17.70 -1.00 4.10
CA LEU A 264 18.60 -0.82 2.95
C LEU A 264 19.95 -0.25 3.37
N VAL A 265 19.94 0.77 4.24
CA VAL A 265 21.15 1.35 4.82
C VAL A 265 21.86 0.32 5.70
N GLY A 266 21.12 -0.46 6.50
CA GLY A 266 21.68 -1.53 7.31
C GLY A 266 22.42 -2.59 6.49
N ASP A 267 21.78 -3.11 5.43
CA ASP A 267 22.38 -4.10 4.53
C ASP A 267 23.58 -3.51 3.78
N HIS A 268 23.51 -2.24 3.37
CA HIS A 268 24.63 -1.53 2.75
C HIS A 268 25.83 -1.42 3.69
N LEU A 269 25.62 -0.95 4.93
CA LEU A 269 26.66 -0.81 5.95
C LEU A 269 27.25 -2.17 6.34
N TYR A 270 26.41 -3.21 6.41
CA TYR A 270 26.85 -4.56 6.76
C TYR A 270 27.65 -5.23 5.62
N ARG A 271 27.18 -5.16 4.38
CA ARG A 271 27.92 -5.71 3.23
C ARG A 271 29.21 -4.96 2.96
N THR A 272 29.28 -3.71 3.40
CA THR A 272 30.51 -2.91 3.41
C THR A 272 31.32 -3.05 4.70
N GLY A 273 30.93 -3.92 5.65
CA GLY A 273 31.42 -3.92 7.05
C GLY A 273 31.70 -5.30 7.67
N ALA A 274 32.92 -5.50 8.19
CA ALA A 274 33.39 -6.44 9.25
C ALA A 274 33.04 -7.95 9.26
N GLY A 275 32.14 -8.49 8.44
CA GLY A 275 31.59 -9.84 8.66
C GLY A 275 31.93 -10.91 7.62
N SER A 276 32.65 -10.57 6.55
CA SER A 276 33.10 -11.57 5.57
C SER A 276 34.62 -11.60 5.58
N THR A 277 35.19 -12.75 5.89
CA THR A 277 36.61 -13.10 5.87
C THR A 277 37.26 -13.01 4.48
N GLY A 278 36.70 -12.20 3.57
CA GLY A 278 37.18 -11.96 2.22
C GLY A 278 36.43 -10.87 1.43
N GLY A 279 35.51 -10.12 2.05
CA GLY A 279 34.74 -9.09 1.35
C GLY A 279 35.32 -7.70 1.57
N THR A 280 35.74 -7.09 0.47
CA THR A 280 36.24 -5.72 0.28
C THR A 280 35.17 -4.65 0.55
N GLY A 281 34.51 -4.71 1.70
CA GLY A 281 33.68 -3.61 2.19
C GLY A 281 34.57 -2.51 2.76
N VAL A 282 35.03 -1.58 1.91
CA VAL A 282 36.14 -0.67 2.26
C VAL A 282 35.67 0.72 2.69
N GLN A 283 34.43 1.12 2.39
CA GLN A 283 34.03 2.54 2.46
C GLN A 283 33.90 3.07 3.90
N PHE A 284 33.07 2.45 4.74
CA PHE A 284 32.84 2.91 6.12
C PHE A 284 33.78 2.29 7.17
N ASN A 285 34.53 1.26 6.79
CA ASN A 285 35.60 0.70 7.61
C ASN A 285 36.88 1.55 7.56
N ASN A 286 37.02 2.45 6.58
CA ASN A 286 38.15 3.36 6.54
C ASN A 286 38.09 4.30 7.77
N PRO A 287 39.13 4.30 8.64
CA PRO A 287 39.11 5.07 9.88
C PRO A 287 38.98 6.57 9.64
N TYR A 288 39.50 7.10 8.52
CA TYR A 288 39.35 8.51 8.17
C TYR A 288 37.92 8.84 7.76
N VAL A 289 37.31 8.00 6.91
CA VAL A 289 35.90 8.19 6.50
C VAL A 289 34.99 8.12 7.72
N ASN A 290 35.23 7.18 8.63
CA ASN A 290 34.49 7.08 9.87
C ASN A 290 34.70 8.33 10.73
N PHE A 291 35.94 8.74 10.97
CA PHE A 291 36.26 9.94 11.76
C PHE A 291 35.55 11.20 11.24
N PHE A 292 35.59 11.45 9.92
CA PHE A 292 34.94 12.63 9.34
C PHE A 292 33.42 12.57 9.33
N ASN A 293 32.81 11.37 9.26
CA ASN A 293 31.37 11.22 9.11
C ASN A 293 30.65 10.74 10.38
N ASN A 294 31.38 10.39 11.45
CA ASN A 294 30.81 9.77 12.65
C ASN A 294 29.70 10.60 13.28
N ALA A 295 29.87 11.92 13.36
CA ALA A 295 28.85 12.81 13.92
C ALA A 295 27.54 12.78 13.10
N SER A 296 27.63 12.88 11.77
CA SER A 296 26.46 12.83 10.88
C SER A 296 25.79 11.45 10.89
N LEU A 297 26.59 10.39 10.83
CA LEU A 297 26.12 9.00 10.89
C LEU A 297 25.42 8.71 12.22
N SER A 298 26.00 9.13 13.34
CA SER A 298 25.39 9.02 14.66
C SER A 298 24.06 9.78 14.74
N ASN A 299 24.01 11.01 14.21
CA ASN A 299 22.78 11.81 14.15
C ASN A 299 21.66 11.17 13.34
N TRP A 300 22.00 10.41 12.29
CA TRP A 300 21.06 9.62 11.48
C TRP A 300 20.72 8.25 12.10
N GLY A 301 21.25 7.94 13.29
CA GLY A 301 21.03 6.67 13.98
C GLY A 301 21.82 5.50 13.37
N ALA A 302 22.92 5.76 12.68
CA ALA A 302 23.83 4.74 12.16
C ALA A 302 25.23 4.91 12.78
N PRO A 303 25.41 4.72 14.10
CA PRO A 303 26.69 4.94 14.78
C PRO A 303 27.72 3.83 14.46
N VAL A 304 28.27 3.85 13.24
CA VAL A 304 29.12 2.79 12.67
C VAL A 304 30.38 2.52 13.53
N ALA A 305 31.01 3.56 14.09
CA ALA A 305 32.18 3.38 14.97
C ALA A 305 31.86 2.49 16.18
N TRP A 306 30.77 2.81 16.89
CA TRP A 306 30.31 2.04 18.04
C TRP A 306 29.88 0.63 17.64
N MET A 307 29.17 0.50 16.50
CA MET A 307 28.71 -0.80 16.00
C MET A 307 29.89 -1.72 15.67
N ASN A 308 30.94 -1.19 15.03
CA ASN A 308 32.13 -1.98 14.70
C ASN A 308 32.91 -2.40 15.95
N GLN A 309 33.03 -1.52 16.95
CA GLN A 309 33.73 -1.83 18.21
C GLN A 309 33.02 -2.91 19.04
N ASN A 310 31.69 -2.95 18.98
CA ASN A 310 30.86 -3.88 19.75
C ASN A 310 30.36 -5.09 18.94
N GLU A 311 30.91 -5.29 17.73
CA GLU A 311 30.47 -6.31 16.76
C GLU A 311 28.94 -6.33 16.54
N TRP A 312 28.32 -5.16 16.65
CA TRP A 312 26.88 -5.00 16.62
C TRP A 312 26.39 -4.97 15.18
N SER A 313 25.90 -6.11 14.70
CA SER A 313 25.37 -6.28 13.35
C SER A 313 24.05 -7.04 13.36
N CYS A 314 23.32 -7.04 12.25
CA CYS A 314 22.07 -7.80 12.13
C CYS A 314 22.26 -9.33 12.24
N ARG A 315 23.49 -9.84 12.14
CA ARG A 315 23.82 -11.23 12.44
C ARG A 315 24.14 -11.47 13.92
N HIS A 316 24.46 -10.42 14.67
CA HIS A 316 24.77 -10.53 16.07
C HIS A 316 23.50 -10.87 16.86
N PRO A 317 23.49 -11.95 17.68
CA PRO A 317 22.29 -12.40 18.38
C PRO A 317 21.61 -11.30 19.20
N ARG A 318 22.40 -10.46 19.89
CA ARG A 318 21.87 -9.34 20.68
C ARG A 318 21.07 -8.34 19.84
N MET A 319 21.50 -8.01 18.62
CA MET A 319 20.76 -7.07 17.77
C MET A 319 19.47 -7.68 17.24
N ALA A 320 19.51 -8.97 16.89
CA ALA A 320 18.36 -9.72 16.39
C ALA A 320 17.28 -9.93 17.46
N THR A 321 17.64 -10.03 18.73
CA THR A 321 16.67 -10.23 19.83
C THR A 321 16.23 -8.95 20.52
N THR A 322 16.95 -7.83 20.33
CA THR A 322 16.58 -6.56 20.96
C THR A 322 15.40 -5.93 20.22
N PRO A 323 14.26 -5.66 20.90
CA PRO A 323 13.12 -5.02 20.28
C PRO A 323 13.50 -3.69 19.61
N VAL A 324 12.88 -3.39 18.48
CA VAL A 324 13.21 -2.20 17.69
C VAL A 324 13.11 -0.91 18.52
N GLY A 325 12.09 -0.79 19.37
CA GLY A 325 11.93 0.38 20.24
C GLY A 325 13.13 0.62 21.17
N HIS A 326 13.68 -0.45 21.77
CA HIS A 326 14.88 -0.34 22.61
C HIS A 326 16.14 0.00 21.81
N ARG A 327 16.24 -0.47 20.55
CA ARG A 327 17.35 -0.08 19.66
C ARG A 327 17.28 1.39 19.29
N TRP A 328 16.09 1.93 19.04
CA TRP A 328 15.91 3.33 18.67
C TRP A 328 16.28 4.26 19.81
N VAL A 329 15.82 3.97 21.02
CA VAL A 329 16.09 4.82 22.19
C VAL A 329 17.56 4.75 22.61
N GLY A 330 18.24 3.63 22.35
CA GLY A 330 19.56 3.35 22.91
C GLY A 330 19.45 2.79 24.32
N ASP A 331 20.58 2.70 25.02
CA ASP A 331 20.64 2.33 26.44
C ASP A 331 21.82 3.05 27.12
N PRO A 332 21.57 4.08 27.93
CA PRO A 332 22.63 4.81 28.64
C PRO A 332 23.43 3.94 29.60
N ALA A 333 22.87 2.87 30.16
CA ALA A 333 23.57 2.01 31.12
C ALA A 333 24.68 1.18 30.46
N THR A 334 24.53 0.88 29.17
CA THR A 334 25.50 0.13 28.37
C THR A 334 26.25 1.01 27.37
N ASP A 335 26.11 2.33 27.48
CA ASP A 335 26.62 3.31 26.51
C ASP A 335 26.21 2.98 25.06
N ARG A 336 25.01 2.42 24.88
CA ARG A 336 24.48 2.07 23.56
C ARG A 336 23.79 3.30 22.96
N PRO A 337 24.29 3.83 21.83
CA PRO A 337 23.65 4.95 21.15
C PRO A 337 22.30 4.56 20.51
N PRO A 338 21.45 5.55 20.17
CA PRO A 338 20.28 5.37 19.31
C PRO A 338 20.65 4.74 17.95
N ILE A 339 19.98 3.65 17.57
CA ILE A 339 20.21 2.95 16.30
C ILE A 339 18.92 2.90 15.48
N SER A 340 18.92 3.49 14.29
CA SER A 340 17.80 3.57 13.35
C SER A 340 17.75 2.38 12.38
N ILE A 341 18.78 1.54 12.34
CA ILE A 341 18.91 0.40 11.42
C ILE A 341 17.87 -0.68 11.71
N SER A 342 17.29 -1.24 10.64
CA SER A 342 16.37 -2.39 10.71
C SER A 342 17.05 -3.65 10.17
N CYS A 343 16.90 -4.77 10.87
CA CYS A 343 17.47 -6.06 10.43
C CYS A 343 16.50 -6.92 9.63
N SER A 344 15.23 -6.52 9.58
CA SER A 344 14.17 -7.26 8.94
C SER A 344 13.29 -6.31 8.11
N ASN A 345 12.69 -6.86 7.07
CA ASN A 345 11.63 -6.23 6.30
C ASN A 345 10.24 -6.67 6.77
N VAL A 346 10.15 -7.53 7.80
CA VAL A 346 8.88 -8.00 8.38
C VAL A 346 7.99 -6.84 8.83
N GLN A 347 8.58 -5.77 9.36
CA GLN A 347 7.83 -4.59 9.80
C GLN A 347 7.09 -3.89 8.65
N LEU A 348 7.63 -3.90 7.43
CA LEU A 348 6.93 -3.38 6.26
C LEU A 348 5.70 -4.24 5.93
N TYR A 349 5.82 -5.58 5.98
CA TYR A 349 4.67 -6.46 5.77
C TYR A 349 3.59 -6.26 6.84
N LEU A 350 3.99 -6.13 8.11
CA LEU A 350 3.07 -5.86 9.21
C LEU A 350 2.32 -4.54 9.02
N ILE A 351 3.02 -3.47 8.64
CA ILE A 351 2.40 -2.19 8.29
C ILE A 351 1.42 -2.35 7.12
N GLY A 352 1.80 -3.10 6.08
CA GLY A 352 0.92 -3.35 4.95
C GLY A 352 -0.33 -4.18 5.28
N ILE A 353 -0.22 -5.16 6.18
CA ILE A 353 -1.36 -5.92 6.70
C ILE A 353 -2.28 -4.98 7.49
N TYR A 354 -1.71 -4.16 8.37
CA TYR A 354 -2.45 -3.18 9.14
C TYR A 354 -3.27 -2.24 8.24
N PHE A 355 -2.64 -1.59 7.26
CA PHE A 355 -3.35 -0.68 6.36
C PHE A 355 -4.41 -1.37 5.50
N ARG A 356 -4.22 -2.64 5.13
CA ARG A 356 -5.24 -3.45 4.45
C ARG A 356 -6.42 -3.77 5.34
N LEU A 357 -6.19 -4.16 6.59
CA LEU A 357 -7.26 -4.38 7.56
C LEU A 357 -8.08 -3.12 7.79
N LEU A 358 -7.42 -1.97 7.94
CA LEU A 358 -8.08 -0.66 8.00
C LEU A 358 -8.90 -0.38 6.73
N SER A 359 -8.36 -0.71 5.56
CA SER A 359 -9.03 -0.52 4.27
C SER A 359 -10.27 -1.41 4.13
N VAL A 360 -10.21 -2.69 4.53
CA VAL A 360 -11.37 -3.60 4.56
C VAL A 360 -12.47 -3.03 5.44
N VAL A 361 -12.10 -2.60 6.64
CA VAL A 361 -13.03 -2.07 7.64
C VAL A 361 -13.66 -0.77 7.14
N ALA A 362 -12.87 0.13 6.56
CA ALA A 362 -13.34 1.34 5.90
C ALA A 362 -14.27 1.04 4.70
N LEU A 363 -13.93 0.04 3.88
CA LEU A 363 -14.75 -0.35 2.73
C LEU A 363 -16.11 -0.87 3.18
N VAL A 364 -16.15 -1.77 4.17
CA VAL A 364 -17.39 -2.33 4.71
C VAL A 364 -18.25 -1.22 5.32
N ALA A 365 -17.66 -0.33 6.11
CA ALA A 365 -18.37 0.78 6.75
C ALA A 365 -18.94 1.76 5.71
N THR A 366 -18.10 2.25 4.80
CA THR A 366 -18.53 3.21 3.76
C THR A 366 -19.55 2.61 2.80
N SER A 367 -19.40 1.34 2.43
CA SER A 367 -20.35 0.66 1.54
C SER A 367 -21.71 0.48 2.21
N LYS A 368 -21.77 0.12 3.49
CA LYS A 368 -23.04 0.04 4.23
C LYS A 368 -23.74 1.40 4.37
N ILE A 369 -22.98 2.48 4.53
CA ILE A 369 -23.52 3.84 4.66
C ILE A 369 -24.05 4.36 3.31
N ARG A 370 -23.41 3.99 2.20
CA ARG A 370 -23.67 4.53 0.85
C ARG A 370 -24.50 3.62 -0.06
N ALA A 371 -24.73 2.36 0.32
CA ALA A 371 -25.56 1.43 -0.43
C ALA A 371 -27.03 1.90 -0.41
N ASN A 372 -27.45 2.56 -1.48
CA ASN A 372 -28.84 3.04 -1.65
C ASN A 372 -29.77 1.97 -2.27
N GLY A 373 -29.31 0.74 -2.47
CA GLY A 373 -30.08 -0.31 -3.13
C GLY A 373 -30.96 -1.09 -2.17
N GLY A 374 -32.27 -0.81 -2.19
CA GLY A 374 -33.46 -1.70 -2.02
C GLY A 374 -33.57 -2.75 -0.90
N GLY A 375 -32.49 -3.18 -0.26
CA GLY A 375 -32.44 -4.21 0.77
C GLY A 375 -32.43 -3.66 2.19
N ALA A 376 -32.83 -2.40 2.39
CA ALA A 376 -33.22 -1.96 3.72
C ALA A 376 -34.53 -2.68 4.09
N VAL A 377 -34.42 -3.95 4.48
CA VAL A 377 -35.47 -4.69 5.23
C VAL A 377 -35.82 -3.98 6.55
N ILE A 378 -35.14 -2.86 6.85
CA ILE A 378 -35.35 -1.97 7.98
C ILE A 378 -35.51 -0.51 7.47
N SER A 379 -36.38 -0.27 6.50
CA SER A 379 -36.85 1.09 6.16
C SER A 379 -38.13 1.42 6.95
N GLY A 380 -38.03 1.40 8.27
CA GLY A 380 -39.02 2.02 9.13
C GLY A 380 -38.70 3.52 9.29
N PRO A 381 -39.61 4.46 8.98
CA PRO A 381 -39.34 5.91 8.94
C PRO A 381 -38.99 6.57 10.30
N GLY A 382 -38.74 5.79 11.37
CA GLY A 382 -38.50 6.30 12.73
C GLY A 382 -37.26 5.77 13.46
N ARG A 383 -36.43 4.91 12.84
CA ARG A 383 -35.19 4.38 13.44
C ARG A 383 -34.02 4.63 12.49
N SER A 384 -32.86 5.15 12.87
CA SER A 384 -32.34 5.53 14.18
C SER A 384 -31.04 6.30 13.93
N THR A 385 -31.06 7.62 14.07
CA THR A 385 -29.82 8.44 14.11
C THR A 385 -28.87 7.94 15.21
N SER A 386 -29.43 7.34 16.27
CA SER A 386 -28.69 6.69 17.36
C SER A 386 -27.90 5.45 16.91
N ALA A 387 -28.47 4.56 16.08
CA ALA A 387 -27.80 3.35 15.60
C ALA A 387 -26.60 3.69 14.71
N ARG A 388 -26.73 4.72 13.86
CA ARG A 388 -25.61 5.25 13.07
C ARG A 388 -24.50 5.82 13.97
N ARG A 389 -24.86 6.58 15.00
CA ARG A 389 -23.88 7.10 15.99
C ARG A 389 -23.16 5.96 16.72
N MET A 390 -23.89 4.97 17.21
CA MET A 390 -23.30 3.83 17.94
C MET A 390 -22.38 3.00 17.03
N GLN A 391 -22.78 2.76 15.78
CA GLN A 391 -21.93 2.07 14.81
C GLN A 391 -20.64 2.86 14.52
N ASN A 392 -20.72 4.19 14.39
CA ASN A 392 -19.54 5.03 14.19
C ASN A 392 -18.61 4.97 15.42
N VAL A 393 -19.16 5.03 16.64
CA VAL A 393 -18.36 4.94 17.88
C VAL A 393 -17.65 3.59 17.99
N LEU A 394 -18.37 2.49 17.78
CA LEU A 394 -17.78 1.14 17.79
C LEU A 394 -16.69 0.98 16.71
N PHE A 395 -16.91 1.57 15.53
CA PHE A 395 -15.92 1.59 14.46
C PHE A 395 -14.65 2.33 14.89
N PHE A 396 -14.76 3.55 15.43
CA PHE A 396 -13.59 4.30 15.90
C PHE A 396 -12.88 3.62 17.06
N ALA A 397 -13.60 3.02 18.00
CA ALA A 397 -13.02 2.25 19.10
C ALA A 397 -12.23 1.03 18.57
N PHE A 398 -12.79 0.30 17.60
CA PHE A 398 -12.10 -0.80 16.94
C PHE A 398 -10.83 -0.32 16.21
N LEU A 399 -10.90 0.80 15.50
CA LEU A 399 -9.72 1.37 14.82
C LEU A 399 -8.63 1.76 15.82
N LEU A 400 -8.96 2.38 16.95
CA LEU A 400 -8.00 2.72 18.00
C LEU A 400 -7.36 1.47 18.60
N ALA A 401 -8.16 0.44 18.92
CA ALA A 401 -7.66 -0.82 19.45
C ALA A 401 -6.73 -1.53 18.46
N LEU A 402 -7.12 -1.59 17.18
CA LEU A 402 -6.29 -2.15 16.11
C LEU A 402 -4.99 -1.36 15.93
N SER A 403 -5.06 -0.03 15.99
CA SER A 403 -3.88 0.85 15.89
C SER A 403 -2.91 0.61 17.04
N TYR A 404 -3.42 0.51 18.26
CA TYR A 404 -2.61 0.24 19.46
C TYR A 404 -1.96 -1.15 19.41
N PHE A 405 -2.73 -2.18 19.06
CA PHE A 405 -2.23 -3.55 18.92
C PHE A 405 -1.12 -3.63 17.87
N MET A 406 -1.33 -3.01 16.71
CA MET A 406 -0.33 -3.00 15.65
C MET A 406 0.92 -2.20 16.03
N TRP A 407 0.77 -1.11 16.76
CA TRP A 407 1.90 -0.35 17.26
C TRP A 407 2.76 -1.17 18.23
N ALA A 408 2.12 -1.85 19.18
CA ALA A 408 2.82 -2.77 20.07
C ALA A 408 3.56 -3.85 19.27
N LEU A 409 2.89 -4.45 18.28
CA LEU A 409 3.47 -5.49 17.44
C LEU A 409 4.67 -4.97 16.63
N LEU A 410 4.61 -3.74 16.09
CA LEU A 410 5.72 -3.15 15.34
C LEU A 410 6.94 -2.87 16.21
N LEU A 411 6.74 -2.34 17.42
CA LEU A 411 7.86 -2.03 18.32
C LEU A 411 8.46 -3.25 19.01
N HIS A 412 7.65 -4.30 19.22
CA HIS A 412 8.08 -5.55 19.84
C HIS A 412 8.52 -6.62 18.84
N SER A 413 8.23 -6.46 17.54
CA SER A 413 8.74 -7.35 16.49
C SER A 413 10.26 -7.23 16.33
N PHE A 414 10.91 -8.38 16.13
CA PHE A 414 12.35 -8.61 16.15
C PHE A 414 13.13 -7.93 15.00
#